data_AF-A0A814W121-F1
#
_entry.id   AF-A0A814W121-F1
#
_cell.length_a   1.000
_cell.length_b   1.000
_cell.length_c   1.000
_cell.angle_alpha   90.00
_cell.angle_beta   90.00
_cell.angle_gamma   90.00
#
_symmetry.space_group_name_H-M   'P 1'
#
loop_
_entity.id
_entity.type
_entity.pdbx_description
1 polymer ?
#
loop_
_entity_poly.entity_id
_entity_poly.type
_entity_poly.pdbx_seq_one_letter_code
_entity_poly.pdbx_strand_id
1 'polypeptide(L)'
;MATAMVVTDTFHAKVDDKDFEIFCLIWLDANTNANDNRDTEQKLRSIINRLKKFQHANECQKYIEERSQHERVVMIVSGTLGQEIVPRIHKHRQVISIYVYCFDKKRNKEWADKYGKVKAVVTELDELISRIQADHKIQKMVEEPFSINVYNISGDAGKSTGSVNEDINELIKHCKDIYEGNHFELSNIREFKKDYSSDKALWWYSRQMFFYKTLNAILRTENIHMIFLFRKFIGDIQRLLIKHQVDRRVRVYRGQVMSKNELEGLKKCRNQFISVNSFFSTSTSYRQALSFLNIPDDATDLEPIIFEIVADPKMVGTKPFADISRHSEFPGESEILFMLGSIFRLNSVEHNDNDQVWVIKMTLCSENDSDLKNVLLDMKEQVESEEINLYTLGKLVWNMGRFDLAEKYLNAFLKQLPTNDPLVGKLYEDLTNVTSQAGDYDKSVQWRQKALEFKKSNQKLVSLSTNIKKSIAINTISFAA
;
A
#
# COMPACT_ATOMS: atom_id res chain seq x y z
N MET A 1 2.03 33.73 -0.02
CA MET A 1 3.01 32.72 -0.49
C MET A 1 3.03 31.60 0.53
N ALA A 2 2.26 30.54 0.29
CA ALA A 2 2.30 29.33 1.11
C ALA A 2 3.29 28.39 0.44
N THR A 3 4.49 28.27 1.01
CA THR A 3 5.52 27.36 0.52
C THR A 3 5.14 25.95 0.96
N ALA A 4 4.71 25.10 0.03
CA ALA A 4 4.56 23.67 0.27
C ALA A 4 5.97 23.09 0.47
N MET A 5 6.26 22.62 1.68
CA MET A 5 7.53 21.97 2.00
C MET A 5 7.44 20.52 1.51
N VAL A 6 7.93 20.28 0.30
CA VAL A 6 8.09 18.94 -0.28
C VAL A 6 9.31 18.30 0.38
N VAL A 7 9.08 17.38 1.31
CA VAL A 7 10.13 16.48 1.79
C VAL A 7 10.07 15.22 0.94
N THR A 8 10.65 15.27 -0.25
CA THR A 8 10.94 14.07 -1.04
C THR A 8 12.30 13.55 -0.63
N ASP A 9 12.33 12.69 0.38
CA ASP A 9 13.44 11.74 0.51
C ASP A 9 13.19 10.59 -0.48
N THR A 10 13.55 10.82 -1.75
CA THR A 10 13.68 9.75 -2.74
C THR A 10 14.89 8.90 -2.38
N PHE A 11 14.69 7.89 -1.53
CA PHE A 11 15.68 6.83 -1.33
C PHE A 11 15.42 5.70 -2.33
N HIS A 12 16.26 5.65 -3.37
CA HIS A 12 16.46 4.46 -4.20
C HIS A 12 17.17 3.37 -3.38
N ALA A 13 16.41 2.63 -2.59
CA ALA A 13 16.80 1.29 -2.19
C ALA A 13 16.18 0.29 -3.17
N LYS A 14 16.94 -0.74 -3.59
CA LYS A 14 16.37 -1.96 -4.16
C LYS A 14 15.49 -2.59 -3.09
N VAL A 15 14.24 -2.16 -2.99
CA VAL A 15 13.21 -2.85 -2.22
C VAL A 15 12.91 -4.12 -3.01
N ASP A 16 13.21 -5.28 -2.41
CA ASP A 16 12.80 -6.56 -2.96
C ASP A 16 11.26 -6.53 -3.05
N ASP A 17 10.70 -6.74 -4.24
CA ASP A 17 9.27 -6.57 -4.57
C ASP A 17 8.34 -7.55 -3.84
N LYS A 18 8.90 -8.30 -2.87
CA LYS A 18 8.27 -9.26 -1.97
C LYS A 18 8.08 -8.73 -0.55
N ASP A 19 8.72 -7.63 -0.17
CA ASP A 19 8.71 -7.13 1.21
C ASP A 19 7.58 -6.11 1.42
N PHE A 20 6.34 -6.60 1.40
CA PHE A 20 5.12 -5.82 1.72
C PHE A 20 4.90 -5.63 3.22
N GLU A 21 5.65 -6.35 4.05
CA GLU A 21 5.53 -6.28 5.51
C GLU A 21 6.71 -5.54 6.11
N ILE A 22 6.42 -4.38 6.72
CA ILE A 22 7.36 -3.61 7.55
C ILE A 22 7.86 -4.47 8.71
N PHE A 23 7.02 -5.37 9.21
CA PHE A 23 7.32 -6.22 10.35
C PHE A 23 7.84 -7.59 9.91
N CYS A 24 8.92 -8.02 10.54
CA CYS A 24 9.48 -9.35 10.42
C CYS A 24 9.48 -10.02 11.80
N LEU A 25 8.91 -11.21 11.89
CA LEU A 25 8.94 -12.02 13.08
C LEU A 25 10.08 -13.04 12.97
N ILE A 26 10.98 -13.04 13.94
CA ILE A 26 12.08 -13.98 14.05
C ILE A 26 11.84 -14.93 15.21
N TRP A 27 11.94 -16.24 14.98
CA TRP A 27 11.93 -17.25 16.03
C TRP A 27 13.29 -17.97 16.08
N LEU A 28 14.05 -17.71 17.13
CA LEU A 28 15.36 -18.32 17.40
C LEU A 28 15.25 -19.35 18.53
N ASP A 29 15.25 -20.61 18.14
CA ASP A 29 15.21 -21.76 19.04
C ASP A 29 16.00 -22.93 18.44
N ALA A 30 16.76 -23.64 19.25
CA ALA A 30 17.51 -24.81 18.83
C ALA A 30 16.60 -25.90 18.21
N ASN A 31 15.33 -25.96 18.62
CA ASN A 31 14.35 -26.97 18.22
C ASN A 31 13.23 -26.45 17.29
N THR A 32 13.45 -25.36 16.55
CA THR A 32 12.45 -24.73 15.66
C THR A 32 11.85 -25.65 14.57
N ASN A 33 12.44 -26.81 14.30
CA ASN A 33 12.01 -27.75 13.24
C ASN A 33 11.24 -28.98 13.74
N ALA A 34 10.90 -29.06 15.03
CA ALA A 34 10.04 -30.13 15.55
C ALA A 34 8.64 -30.05 14.92
N ASN A 35 8.06 -31.19 14.51
CA ASN A 35 6.73 -31.26 13.88
C ASN A 35 5.60 -30.68 14.77
N ASP A 36 5.79 -30.68 16.09
CA ASP A 36 4.85 -30.16 17.09
C ASP A 36 4.74 -28.62 17.08
N ASN A 37 5.62 -27.91 16.36
CA ASN A 37 5.65 -26.45 16.31
C ASN A 37 4.78 -25.85 15.18
N ARG A 38 4.10 -26.68 14.37
CA ARG A 38 3.32 -26.19 13.22
C ARG A 38 2.15 -25.29 13.63
N ASP A 39 1.42 -25.66 14.67
CA ASP A 39 0.26 -24.88 15.14
C ASP A 39 0.71 -23.52 15.70
N THR A 40 1.81 -23.53 16.46
CA THR A 40 2.48 -22.30 16.93
C THR A 40 2.90 -21.42 15.78
N GLU A 41 3.51 -22.00 14.74
CA GLU A 41 3.91 -21.28 13.53
C GLU A 41 2.71 -20.60 12.86
N GLN A 42 1.59 -21.31 12.72
CA GLN A 42 0.37 -20.76 12.13
C GLN A 42 -0.25 -19.64 12.98
N LYS A 43 -0.29 -19.81 14.31
CA LYS A 43 -0.72 -18.74 15.23
C LYS A 43 0.15 -17.49 15.08
N LEU A 44 1.47 -17.64 15.01
CA LEU A 44 2.39 -16.51 14.83
C LEU A 44 2.24 -15.83 13.46
N ARG A 45 2.11 -16.62 12.38
CA ARG A 45 1.88 -16.11 11.02
C ARG A 45 0.55 -15.38 10.86
N SER A 46 -0.43 -15.68 11.70
CA SER A 46 -1.69 -14.92 11.72
C SER A 46 -1.51 -13.48 12.20
N ILE A 47 -0.47 -13.23 13.02
CA ILE A 47 -0.13 -11.90 13.54
C ILE A 47 0.79 -11.17 12.56
N ILE A 48 1.97 -11.77 12.28
CA ILE A 48 2.99 -11.24 11.38
C ILE A 48 3.32 -12.37 10.40
N ASN A 49 2.97 -12.21 9.13
CA ASN A 49 3.07 -13.31 8.16
C ASN A 49 4.53 -13.69 7.84
N ARG A 50 5.43 -12.69 7.79
CA ARG A 50 6.87 -12.86 7.57
C ARG A 50 7.54 -13.42 8.81
N LEU A 51 7.46 -14.74 8.95
CA LEU A 51 8.13 -15.50 9.99
C LEU A 51 9.40 -16.17 9.46
N LYS A 52 10.54 -15.89 10.11
CA LYS A 52 11.84 -16.53 9.87
C LYS A 52 12.29 -17.30 11.11
N LYS A 53 12.80 -18.52 10.90
CA LYS A 53 13.25 -19.41 11.96
C LYS A 53 14.76 -19.59 11.87
N PHE A 54 15.41 -19.60 13.01
CA PHE A 54 16.85 -19.85 13.12
C PHE A 54 17.11 -20.83 14.27
N GLN A 55 18.15 -21.64 14.11
CA GLN A 55 18.65 -22.55 15.16
C GLN A 55 19.91 -22.02 15.83
N HIS A 56 20.60 -21.07 15.18
CA HIS A 56 21.90 -20.57 15.60
C HIS A 56 21.90 -19.05 15.72
N ALA A 57 22.47 -18.54 16.80
CA ALA A 57 22.52 -17.11 17.08
C ALA A 57 23.30 -16.32 16.01
N ASN A 58 24.39 -16.88 15.49
CA ASN A 58 25.24 -16.21 14.49
C ASN A 58 24.51 -15.99 13.16
N GLU A 59 23.76 -16.97 12.68
CA GLU A 59 22.97 -16.86 11.45
C GLU A 59 21.86 -15.83 11.61
N CYS A 60 21.18 -15.86 12.75
CA CYS A 60 20.13 -14.90 13.09
C CYS A 60 20.69 -13.47 13.18
N GLN A 61 21.86 -13.29 13.80
CA GLN A 61 22.51 -11.99 13.92
C GLN A 61 22.88 -11.44 12.54
N LYS A 62 23.55 -12.25 11.71
CA LYS A 62 23.91 -11.87 10.34
C LYS A 62 22.67 -11.48 9.53
N TYR A 63 21.59 -12.25 9.65
CA TYR A 63 20.33 -11.93 8.99
C TYR A 63 19.78 -10.57 9.41
N ILE A 64 19.84 -10.21 10.70
CA ILE A 64 19.37 -8.90 11.19
C ILE A 64 20.28 -7.78 10.68
N GLU A 65 21.60 -7.97 10.67
CA GLU A 65 22.59 -6.95 10.27
C GLU A 65 22.54 -6.61 8.78
N GLU A 66 22.18 -7.57 7.92
CA GLU A 66 22.07 -7.39 6.47
C GLU A 66 20.79 -6.65 6.02
N ARG A 67 19.88 -6.32 6.94
CA ARG A 67 18.56 -5.74 6.63
C ARG A 67 18.58 -4.22 6.67
N SER A 68 17.60 -3.61 6.00
CA SER A 68 17.37 -2.17 6.06
C SER A 68 17.01 -1.74 7.49
N GLN A 69 17.51 -0.59 7.92
CA GLN A 69 17.14 0.03 9.20
C GLN A 69 15.65 0.43 9.26
N HIS A 70 14.94 0.40 8.14
CA HIS A 70 13.51 0.69 8.05
C HIS A 70 12.64 -0.53 8.38
N GLU A 71 13.18 -1.75 8.33
CA GLU A 71 12.46 -2.93 8.77
C GLU A 71 12.27 -2.93 10.31
N ARG A 72 11.21 -3.58 10.78
CA ARG A 72 10.87 -3.72 12.19
C ARG A 72 10.88 -5.19 12.57
N VAL A 73 11.88 -5.59 13.34
CA VAL A 73 12.10 -6.96 13.79
C VAL A 73 11.48 -7.15 15.17
N VAL A 74 10.55 -8.10 15.23
CA VAL A 74 10.02 -8.67 16.47
C VAL A 74 10.67 -10.04 16.64
N MET A 75 11.27 -10.31 17.80
CA MET A 75 12.05 -11.51 18.03
C MET A 75 11.51 -12.36 19.17
N ILE A 76 11.40 -13.66 18.95
CA ILE A 76 11.11 -14.69 19.94
C ILE A 76 12.40 -15.50 20.11
N VAL A 77 12.90 -15.62 21.33
CA VAL A 77 14.14 -16.34 21.64
C VAL A 77 13.95 -17.33 22.78
N SER A 78 14.60 -18.48 22.71
CA SER A 78 14.77 -19.34 23.88
C SER A 78 15.66 -18.67 24.94
N GLY A 79 15.58 -19.12 26.19
CA GLY A 79 16.35 -18.51 27.30
C GLY A 79 17.86 -18.48 27.07
N THR A 80 18.45 -19.63 26.70
CA THR A 80 19.90 -19.76 26.49
C THR A 80 20.38 -18.97 25.28
N LEU A 81 19.72 -19.09 24.13
CA LEU A 81 20.08 -18.34 22.93
C LEU A 81 19.82 -16.84 23.09
N GLY A 82 18.78 -16.46 23.85
CA GLY A 82 18.48 -15.08 24.20
C GLY A 82 19.61 -14.43 24.99
N GLN A 83 20.12 -15.12 26.01
CA GLN A 83 21.24 -14.64 26.82
C GLN A 83 22.51 -14.41 25.97
N GLU A 84 22.69 -15.20 24.91
CA GLU A 84 23.82 -15.05 23.97
C GLU A 84 23.65 -13.87 23.00
N ILE A 85 22.49 -13.79 22.33
CA ILE A 85 22.31 -12.89 21.18
C ILE A 85 21.85 -11.48 21.55
N VAL A 86 21.01 -11.34 22.58
CA VAL A 86 20.42 -10.03 22.97
C VAL A 86 21.48 -8.97 23.23
N PRO A 87 22.61 -9.23 23.94
CA PRO A 87 23.67 -8.25 24.12
C PRO A 87 24.29 -7.73 22.82
N ARG A 88 24.23 -8.52 21.73
CA ARG A 88 24.81 -8.17 20.42
C ARG A 88 23.84 -7.35 19.57
N ILE A 89 22.54 -7.66 19.67
CA ILE A 89 21.53 -7.07 18.77
C ILE A 89 20.71 -5.93 19.37
N HIS A 90 20.62 -5.79 20.70
CA HIS A 90 19.67 -4.86 21.34
C HIS A 90 19.86 -3.39 20.92
N LYS A 91 21.06 -3.00 20.48
CA LYS A 91 21.34 -1.63 20.02
C LYS A 91 20.81 -1.33 18.62
N HIS A 92 20.51 -2.34 17.81
CA HIS A 92 20.04 -2.14 16.43
C HIS A 92 18.64 -1.53 16.42
N ARG A 93 18.46 -0.42 15.69
CA ARG A 93 17.18 0.28 15.60
C ARG A 93 16.06 -0.61 15.03
N GLN A 94 16.38 -1.48 14.05
CA GLN A 94 15.39 -2.38 13.47
C GLN A 94 14.79 -3.36 14.49
N VAL A 95 15.52 -3.75 15.54
CA VAL A 95 14.98 -4.63 16.59
C VAL A 95 14.13 -3.78 17.52
N ILE A 96 12.81 -4.00 17.51
CA ILE A 96 11.86 -3.21 18.30
C ILE A 96 11.37 -3.93 19.55
N SER A 97 11.29 -5.26 19.53
CA SER A 97 10.76 -6.04 20.65
C SER A 97 11.33 -7.44 20.65
N ILE A 98 11.67 -7.92 21.85
CA ILE A 98 12.22 -9.25 22.10
C ILE A 98 11.39 -9.92 23.19
N TYR A 99 10.95 -11.14 22.93
CA TYR A 99 10.24 -11.99 23.89
C TYR A 99 11.06 -13.25 24.15
N VAL A 100 11.31 -13.53 25.42
CA VAL A 100 12.00 -14.75 25.83
C VAL A 100 10.95 -15.81 26.13
N TYR A 101 10.84 -16.82 25.27
CA TYR A 101 9.95 -17.95 25.45
C TYR A 101 10.72 -19.15 26.01
N CYS A 102 10.50 -19.46 27.29
CA CYS A 102 11.26 -20.51 27.99
C CYS A 102 10.51 -21.06 29.20
N PHE A 103 10.81 -22.30 29.59
CA PHE A 103 10.23 -22.92 30.80
C PHE A 103 10.75 -22.31 32.11
N ASP A 104 12.01 -21.84 32.15
CA ASP A 104 12.62 -21.29 33.36
C ASP A 104 12.59 -19.75 33.38
N LYS A 105 11.43 -19.22 33.78
CA LYS A 105 11.18 -17.78 33.85
C LYS A 105 12.12 -17.05 34.82
N LYS A 106 12.41 -17.64 35.98
CA LYS A 106 13.20 -16.98 37.05
C LYS A 106 14.63 -16.73 36.59
N ARG A 107 15.28 -17.76 36.05
CA ARG A 107 16.66 -17.68 35.57
C ARG A 107 16.82 -16.64 34.46
N ASN A 108 15.86 -16.55 33.55
CA ASN A 108 15.98 -15.67 32.40
C ASN A 108 15.56 -14.23 32.67
N LYS A 109 14.75 -14.00 33.71
CA LYS A 109 14.32 -12.65 34.09
C LYS A 109 15.49 -11.76 34.53
N GLU A 110 16.44 -12.30 35.28
CA GLU A 110 17.58 -11.54 35.81
C GLU A 110 18.45 -10.87 34.73
N TRP A 111 18.65 -11.53 33.59
CA TRP A 111 19.40 -10.93 32.48
C TRP A 111 18.49 -10.15 31.54
N ALA A 112 17.23 -10.59 31.34
CA ALA A 112 16.27 -9.93 30.46
C ALA A 112 15.96 -8.50 30.92
N ASP A 113 15.76 -8.29 32.23
CA ASP A 113 15.41 -6.99 32.81
C ASP A 113 16.50 -5.91 32.59
N LYS A 114 17.72 -6.31 32.19
CA LYS A 114 18.82 -5.38 31.86
C LYS A 114 18.66 -4.72 30.49
N TYR A 115 17.75 -5.21 29.64
CA TYR A 115 17.60 -4.77 28.26
C TYR A 115 16.19 -4.26 28.01
N GLY A 116 16.02 -2.95 27.83
CA GLY A 116 14.69 -2.33 27.66
C GLY A 116 13.89 -2.77 26.42
N LYS A 117 14.52 -3.46 25.47
CA LYS A 117 13.83 -4.06 24.31
C LYS A 117 13.29 -5.47 24.57
N VAL A 118 13.69 -6.09 25.69
CA VAL A 118 13.11 -7.36 26.13
C VAL A 118 11.80 -7.05 26.85
N LYS A 119 10.68 -7.32 26.18
CA LYS A 119 9.35 -6.94 26.65
C LYS A 119 8.76 -7.94 27.65
N ALA A 120 9.10 -9.22 27.52
CA ALA A 120 8.63 -10.23 28.46
C ALA A 120 9.47 -11.50 28.46
N VAL A 121 9.46 -12.18 29.61
CA VAL A 121 9.84 -13.60 29.75
C VAL A 121 8.57 -14.40 30.02
N VAL A 122 8.23 -15.27 29.07
CA VAL A 122 6.95 -15.99 29.03
C VAL A 122 7.17 -17.51 28.96
N THR A 123 6.28 -18.24 29.62
CA THR A 123 6.30 -19.72 29.69
C THR A 123 5.17 -20.33 28.88
N GLU A 124 4.08 -19.60 28.70
CA GLU A 124 2.87 -20.05 28.00
C GLU A 124 2.75 -19.44 26.61
N LEU A 125 2.39 -20.26 25.63
CA LEU A 125 2.24 -19.82 24.24
C LEU A 125 1.12 -18.77 24.09
N ASP A 126 -0.03 -18.97 24.74
CA ASP A 126 -1.16 -18.03 24.57
C ASP A 126 -0.85 -16.65 25.18
N GLU A 127 -0.02 -16.58 26.23
CA GLU A 127 0.52 -15.32 26.75
C GLU A 127 1.46 -14.65 25.73
N LEU A 128 2.36 -15.42 25.13
CA LEU A 128 3.28 -14.93 24.09
C LEU A 128 2.51 -14.34 22.90
N ILE A 129 1.54 -15.09 22.37
CA ILE A 129 0.69 -14.67 21.25
C ILE A 129 -0.05 -13.39 21.59
N SER A 130 -0.70 -13.32 22.76
CA SER A 130 -1.48 -12.15 23.17
C SER A 130 -0.61 -10.89 23.30
N ARG A 131 0.61 -11.02 23.86
CA ARG A 131 1.55 -9.90 23.99
C ARG A 131 2.05 -9.41 22.63
N ILE A 132 2.50 -10.33 21.76
CA ILE A 132 2.95 -9.97 20.41
C ILE A 132 1.81 -9.31 19.63
N GLN A 133 0.58 -9.81 19.75
CA GLN A 133 -0.59 -9.20 19.10
C GLN A 133 -0.86 -7.78 19.58
N ALA A 134 -0.82 -7.54 20.89
CA ALA A 134 -1.02 -6.22 21.46
C ALA A 134 0.06 -5.23 20.98
N ASP A 135 1.33 -5.61 21.12
CA ASP A 135 2.46 -4.78 20.75
C ASP A 135 2.49 -4.53 19.23
N HIS A 136 2.22 -5.55 18.42
CA HIS A 136 2.12 -5.42 16.97
C HIS A 136 0.99 -4.48 16.54
N LYS A 137 -0.17 -4.52 17.22
CA LYS A 137 -1.29 -3.61 16.94
C LYS A 137 -0.89 -2.14 17.17
N ILE A 138 -0.20 -1.85 18.27
CA ILE A 138 0.29 -0.50 18.58
C ILE A 138 1.33 -0.06 17.55
N GLN A 139 2.29 -0.93 17.24
CA GLN A 139 3.33 -0.63 16.25
C GLN A 139 2.74 -0.41 14.86
N LYS A 140 1.68 -1.15 14.48
CA LYS A 140 0.95 -0.92 13.24
C LYS A 140 0.24 0.44 13.23
N MET A 141 -0.27 0.92 14.36
CA MET A 141 -0.86 2.26 14.46
C MET A 141 0.18 3.38 14.32
N VAL A 142 1.41 3.15 14.81
CA VAL A 142 2.53 4.09 14.69
C VAL A 142 3.12 4.06 13.27
N GLU A 143 3.32 2.87 12.70
CA GLU A 143 3.91 2.63 11.38
C GLU A 143 2.86 2.62 10.24
N GLU A 144 1.61 2.97 10.52
CA GLU A 144 0.65 3.41 9.49
C GLU A 144 0.96 4.88 9.22
N PRO A 145 1.80 5.19 8.21
CA PRO A 145 2.17 6.56 7.95
C PRO A 145 0.91 7.32 7.54
N PHE A 146 0.81 8.54 8.06
CA PHE A 146 0.15 9.62 7.35
C PHE A 146 1.00 9.95 6.12
N SER A 147 0.93 9.10 5.09
CA SER A 147 1.57 9.43 3.81
C SER A 147 0.79 10.57 3.18
N ILE A 148 1.38 11.77 3.23
CA ILE A 148 1.00 12.94 2.46
C ILE A 148 1.77 12.85 1.15
N ASN A 149 1.12 12.44 0.05
CA ASN A 149 1.61 12.66 -1.31
C ASN A 149 0.46 12.54 -2.32
N VAL A 150 0.33 13.54 -3.20
CA VAL A 150 -0.80 13.71 -4.09
C VAL A 150 -0.71 12.77 -5.29
N TYR A 151 -1.56 11.75 -5.31
CA TYR A 151 -1.89 11.04 -6.54
C TYR A 151 -3.35 11.25 -6.89
N ASN A 152 -3.58 11.98 -7.97
CA ASN A 152 -4.87 12.03 -8.64
C ASN A 152 -5.13 10.68 -9.31
N ILE A 153 -5.59 9.69 -8.53
CA ILE A 153 -6.39 8.60 -9.08
C ILE A 153 -7.82 9.16 -9.23
N SER A 154 -7.95 10.04 -10.20
CA SER A 154 -9.21 10.50 -10.79
C SER A 154 -9.10 10.23 -12.28
N GLY A 155 -8.83 8.98 -12.62
CA GLY A 155 -9.16 8.46 -13.93
C GLY A 155 -10.58 7.93 -13.83
N ASP A 156 -11.48 8.48 -14.63
CA ASP A 156 -12.72 7.79 -14.97
C ASP A 156 -12.34 6.34 -15.30
N ALA A 157 -13.17 5.37 -14.91
CA ALA A 157 -12.92 3.96 -15.18
C ALA A 157 -13.14 3.70 -16.69
N GLY A 158 -12.26 4.28 -17.50
CA GLY A 158 -12.12 4.01 -18.91
C GLY A 158 -11.96 2.52 -19.05
N LYS A 159 -12.82 1.93 -19.88
CA LYS A 159 -12.87 0.53 -20.25
C LYS A 159 -11.50 0.10 -20.80
N SER A 160 -10.54 -0.18 -19.94
CA SER A 160 -9.35 -0.92 -20.31
C SER A 160 -9.80 -2.37 -20.52
N THR A 161 -10.02 -2.70 -21.80
CA THR A 161 -10.40 -4.02 -22.31
C THR A 161 -9.26 -5.04 -22.22
N GLY A 162 -8.38 -4.92 -21.21
CA GLY A 162 -7.54 -6.02 -20.79
C GLY A 162 -8.45 -7.12 -20.23
N SER A 163 -8.09 -8.39 -20.41
CA SER A 163 -8.83 -9.50 -19.83
C SER A 163 -8.77 -9.38 -18.31
N VAL A 164 -9.81 -8.80 -17.70
CA VAL A 164 -9.95 -8.57 -16.26
C VAL A 164 -9.62 -9.83 -15.44
N ASN A 165 -9.80 -11.01 -16.03
CA ASN A 165 -9.47 -12.30 -15.42
C ASN A 165 -7.97 -12.59 -15.34
N GLU A 166 -7.15 -12.07 -16.27
CA GLU A 166 -5.68 -12.22 -16.22
C GLU A 166 -5.10 -11.44 -15.05
N ASP A 167 -5.53 -10.19 -14.85
CA ASP A 167 -5.11 -9.35 -13.72
C ASP A 167 -5.48 -9.96 -12.37
N ILE A 168 -6.69 -10.54 -12.26
CA ILE A 168 -7.12 -11.21 -11.01
C ILE A 168 -6.27 -12.45 -10.74
N ASN A 169 -6.00 -13.26 -11.76
CA ASN A 169 -5.18 -14.46 -11.57
C ASN A 169 -3.75 -14.11 -11.18
N GLU A 170 -3.21 -13.04 -11.76
CA GLU A 170 -1.91 -12.49 -11.39
C GLU A 170 -1.90 -11.98 -9.95
N LEU A 171 -2.89 -11.17 -9.56
CA LEU A 171 -3.05 -10.69 -8.19
C LEU A 171 -3.07 -11.86 -7.19
N ILE A 172 -3.87 -12.89 -7.49
CA ILE A 172 -3.98 -14.08 -6.64
C ILE A 172 -2.65 -14.84 -6.56
N LYS A 173 -1.88 -14.89 -7.65
CA LYS A 173 -0.55 -15.50 -7.63
C LYS A 173 0.38 -14.72 -6.71
N HIS A 174 0.47 -13.40 -6.86
CA HIS A 174 1.29 -12.55 -5.98
C HIS A 174 0.86 -12.67 -4.51
N CYS A 175 -0.44 -12.66 -4.22
CA CYS A 175 -0.93 -12.86 -2.84
C CYS A 175 -0.53 -14.24 -2.29
N LYS A 176 -0.58 -15.31 -3.08
CA LYS A 176 -0.12 -16.63 -2.63
C LYS A 176 1.38 -16.67 -2.32
N ASP A 177 2.18 -15.98 -3.13
CA ASP A 177 3.62 -15.88 -2.90
C ASP A 177 3.93 -15.06 -1.63
N ILE A 178 3.16 -13.99 -1.37
CA ILE A 178 3.27 -13.18 -0.14
C ILE A 178 2.91 -14.01 1.10
N TYR A 179 1.80 -14.73 1.05
CA TYR A 179 1.26 -15.52 2.16
C TYR A 179 1.71 -16.99 2.14
N GLU A 180 2.86 -17.27 1.54
CA GLU A 180 3.41 -18.63 1.48
C GLU A 180 3.58 -19.22 2.89
N GLY A 181 3.06 -20.43 3.10
CA GLY A 181 3.10 -21.12 4.40
C GLY A 181 2.07 -20.65 5.43
N ASN A 182 1.25 -19.63 5.14
CA ASN A 182 0.15 -19.19 5.99
C ASN A 182 -1.16 -19.83 5.55
N HIS A 183 -1.54 -20.94 6.18
CA HIS A 183 -2.70 -21.73 5.74
C HIS A 183 -4.03 -20.98 5.88
N PHE A 184 -4.14 -20.11 6.88
CA PHE A 184 -5.33 -19.28 7.09
C PHE A 184 -5.53 -18.31 5.94
N GLU A 185 -4.50 -17.52 5.61
CA GLU A 185 -4.60 -16.53 4.52
C GLU A 185 -4.69 -17.21 3.15
N LEU A 186 -4.00 -18.33 2.93
CA LEU A 186 -4.15 -19.12 1.70
C LEU A 186 -5.56 -19.67 1.53
N SER A 187 -6.27 -19.98 2.62
CA SER A 187 -7.69 -20.37 2.59
C SER A 187 -8.57 -19.17 2.20
N ASN A 188 -8.35 -18.01 2.84
CA ASN A 188 -9.06 -16.76 2.54
C ASN A 188 -8.87 -16.34 1.08
N ILE A 189 -7.68 -16.52 0.51
CA ILE A 189 -7.39 -16.25 -0.91
C ILE A 189 -8.21 -17.16 -1.84
N ARG A 190 -8.38 -18.45 -1.47
CA ARG A 190 -9.21 -19.38 -2.26
C ARG A 190 -10.69 -19.01 -2.17
N GLU A 191 -11.17 -18.66 -0.98
CA GLU A 191 -12.53 -18.17 -0.74
C GLU A 191 -12.78 -16.91 -1.58
N PHE A 192 -11.89 -15.92 -1.51
CA PHE A 192 -11.99 -14.70 -2.31
C PHE A 192 -12.06 -14.99 -3.81
N LYS A 193 -11.17 -15.85 -4.34
CA LYS A 193 -11.17 -16.19 -5.77
C LYS A 193 -12.51 -16.80 -6.22
N LYS A 194 -13.19 -17.52 -5.34
CA LYS A 194 -14.45 -18.21 -5.63
C LYS A 194 -15.68 -17.30 -5.44
N ASP A 195 -15.70 -16.53 -4.36
CA ASP A 195 -16.92 -15.90 -3.84
C ASP A 195 -16.91 -14.37 -3.96
N TYR A 196 -15.84 -13.76 -4.49
CA TYR A 196 -15.78 -12.32 -4.73
C TYR A 196 -16.84 -11.86 -5.75
N SER A 197 -17.51 -10.76 -5.41
CA SER A 197 -18.37 -10.01 -6.33
C SER A 197 -18.20 -8.52 -6.03
N SER A 198 -18.41 -7.67 -7.05
CA SER A 198 -18.22 -6.22 -6.93
C SER A 198 -19.13 -5.58 -5.88
N ASP A 199 -20.29 -6.17 -5.59
CA ASP A 199 -21.20 -5.71 -4.54
C ASP A 199 -20.78 -6.11 -3.13
N LYS A 200 -19.84 -7.05 -2.98
CA LYS A 200 -19.24 -7.44 -1.69
C LYS A 200 -17.87 -6.81 -1.44
N ALA A 201 -17.44 -5.86 -2.26
CA ALA A 201 -16.09 -5.29 -2.15
C ALA A 201 -15.83 -4.63 -0.78
N LEU A 202 -16.81 -3.90 -0.23
CA LEU A 202 -16.71 -3.33 1.12
C LEU A 202 -16.60 -4.39 2.22
N TRP A 203 -17.33 -5.50 2.08
CA TRP A 203 -17.24 -6.61 3.01
C TRP A 203 -15.84 -7.21 2.99
N TRP A 204 -15.31 -7.54 1.81
CA TRP A 204 -13.94 -8.04 1.66
C TRP A 204 -12.88 -7.03 2.17
N TYR A 205 -13.12 -5.73 2.02
CA TYR A 205 -12.23 -4.69 2.56
C TYR A 205 -12.27 -4.63 4.10
N SER A 206 -13.44 -4.75 4.72
CA SER A 206 -13.56 -4.66 6.18
C SER A 206 -12.97 -5.85 6.94
N ARG A 207 -12.82 -7.00 6.29
CA ARG A 207 -12.27 -8.21 6.92
C ARG A 207 -10.77 -8.06 7.15
N GLN A 208 -10.31 -8.33 8.38
CA GLN A 208 -8.90 -8.25 8.80
C GLN A 208 -8.03 -9.42 8.25
N MET A 209 -8.08 -9.66 6.94
CA MET A 209 -7.41 -10.75 6.22
C MET A 209 -6.54 -10.19 5.08
N PHE A 210 -5.98 -11.07 4.25
CA PHE A 210 -5.07 -10.73 3.16
C PHE A 210 -5.52 -9.53 2.30
N PHE A 211 -6.81 -9.41 1.97
CA PHE A 211 -7.29 -8.36 1.06
C PHE A 211 -7.07 -6.96 1.66
N TYR A 212 -7.55 -6.73 2.89
CA TYR A 212 -7.33 -5.49 3.63
C TYR A 212 -5.84 -5.26 3.91
N LYS A 213 -5.14 -6.30 4.38
CA LYS A 213 -3.72 -6.22 4.76
C LYS A 213 -2.85 -5.84 3.57
N THR A 214 -2.98 -6.55 2.45
CA THR A 214 -2.23 -6.28 1.22
C THR A 214 -2.60 -4.93 0.63
N LEU A 215 -3.88 -4.59 0.51
CA LEU A 215 -4.30 -3.33 -0.10
C LEU A 215 -3.76 -2.11 0.67
N ASN A 216 -3.84 -2.11 2.00
CA ASN A 216 -3.26 -1.00 2.77
C ASN A 216 -1.72 -1.02 2.75
N ALA A 217 -1.09 -2.20 2.67
CA ALA A 217 0.37 -2.31 2.55
C ALA A 217 0.88 -1.73 1.22
N ILE A 218 0.26 -2.06 0.09
CA ILE A 218 0.71 -1.60 -1.24
C ILE A 218 0.47 -0.11 -1.44
N LEU A 219 -0.57 0.46 -0.83
CA LEU A 219 -0.82 1.91 -0.86
C LEU A 219 0.24 2.65 -0.03
N ARG A 220 0.65 2.07 1.09
CA ARG A 220 1.72 2.61 1.95
C ARG A 220 3.11 2.53 1.30
N THR A 221 3.42 1.44 0.61
CA THR A 221 4.71 1.25 -0.06
C THR A 221 4.72 1.78 -1.49
N GLU A 222 3.62 2.40 -1.94
CA GLU A 222 3.43 2.92 -3.29
C GLU A 222 3.80 1.88 -4.37
N ASN A 223 3.47 0.60 -4.13
CA ASN A 223 3.76 -0.47 -5.08
C ASN A 223 2.84 -0.35 -6.29
N ILE A 224 3.30 0.38 -7.30
CA ILE A 224 2.51 0.71 -8.50
C ILE A 224 1.98 -0.53 -9.21
N HIS A 225 2.79 -1.60 -9.30
CA HIS A 225 2.40 -2.83 -9.96
C HIS A 225 1.20 -3.49 -9.26
N MET A 226 1.30 -3.67 -7.95
CA MET A 226 0.21 -4.23 -7.15
C MET A 226 -1.00 -3.30 -7.09
N ILE A 227 -0.80 -1.97 -7.00
CA ILE A 227 -1.90 -0.99 -7.05
C ILE A 227 -2.66 -1.14 -8.37
N PHE A 228 -1.95 -1.30 -9.48
CA PHE A 228 -2.56 -1.57 -10.78
C PHE A 228 -3.38 -2.88 -10.75
N LEU A 229 -2.87 -3.96 -10.18
CA LEU A 229 -3.64 -5.21 -10.05
C LEU A 229 -4.88 -5.05 -9.14
N PHE A 230 -4.80 -4.20 -8.12
CA PHE A 230 -5.91 -3.88 -7.23
C PHE A 230 -6.92 -2.86 -7.80
N ARG A 231 -6.62 -2.19 -8.92
CA ARG A 231 -7.39 -1.05 -9.45
C ARG A 231 -8.89 -1.32 -9.61
N LYS A 232 -9.25 -2.53 -10.07
CA LYS A 232 -10.65 -2.94 -10.22
C LYS A 232 -11.37 -2.94 -8.87
N PHE A 233 -10.73 -3.49 -7.85
CA PHE A 233 -11.32 -3.61 -6.51
C PHE A 233 -11.42 -2.25 -5.83
N ILE A 234 -10.42 -1.38 -6.02
CA ILE A 234 -10.47 0.02 -5.60
C ILE A 234 -11.68 0.72 -6.27
N GLY A 235 -11.90 0.50 -7.56
CA GLY A 235 -13.06 1.02 -8.29
C GLY A 235 -14.39 0.44 -7.80
N ASP A 236 -14.45 -0.86 -7.48
CA ASP A 236 -15.63 -1.50 -6.89
C ASP A 236 -15.97 -0.90 -5.52
N ILE A 237 -14.96 -0.66 -4.67
CA ILE A 237 -15.11 0.04 -3.38
C ILE A 237 -15.61 1.46 -3.63
N GLN A 238 -15.00 2.24 -4.52
CA GLN A 238 -15.41 3.61 -4.82
C GLN A 238 -16.87 3.68 -5.26
N ARG A 239 -17.29 2.78 -6.17
CA ARG A 239 -18.68 2.67 -6.62
C ARG A 239 -19.63 2.40 -5.46
N LEU A 240 -19.27 1.50 -4.54
CA LEU A 240 -20.08 1.21 -3.37
C LEU A 240 -20.12 2.38 -2.37
N LEU A 241 -19.01 3.11 -2.20
CA LEU A 241 -18.99 4.32 -1.38
C LEU A 241 -19.91 5.40 -1.97
N ILE A 242 -19.90 5.61 -3.29
CA ILE A 242 -20.85 6.53 -3.96
C ILE A 242 -22.29 6.08 -3.73
N LYS A 243 -22.56 4.78 -3.90
CA LYS A 243 -23.91 4.20 -3.73
C LYS A 243 -24.44 4.34 -2.31
N HIS A 244 -23.57 4.27 -1.31
CA HIS A 244 -23.90 4.32 0.12
C HIS A 244 -23.49 5.64 0.79
N GLN A 245 -23.23 6.67 -0.01
CA GLN A 245 -22.83 8.00 0.43
C GLN A 245 -23.82 8.53 1.48
N VAL A 246 -23.29 9.08 2.56
CA VAL A 246 -24.14 9.68 3.61
C VAL A 246 -24.79 10.94 3.07
N ASP A 247 -26.05 11.20 3.43
CA ASP A 247 -26.86 12.34 2.96
C ASP A 247 -26.74 13.60 3.83
N ARG A 248 -26.25 13.43 5.06
CA ARG A 248 -26.07 14.48 6.07
C ARG A 248 -24.61 14.69 6.42
N ARG A 249 -24.32 15.90 6.91
CA ARG A 249 -23.04 16.20 7.55
C ARG A 249 -22.82 15.28 8.75
N VAL A 250 -21.65 14.67 8.83
CA VAL A 250 -21.26 13.75 9.90
C VAL A 250 -20.02 14.23 10.63
N ARG A 251 -19.90 13.79 11.88
CA ARG A 251 -18.67 13.88 12.68
C ARG A 251 -18.23 12.47 12.99
N VAL A 252 -16.95 12.19 12.75
CA VAL A 252 -16.36 10.87 12.87
C VAL A 252 -15.01 10.94 13.55
N TYR A 253 -14.58 9.80 14.07
CA TYR A 253 -13.45 9.68 14.97
C TYR A 253 -12.55 8.52 14.57
N ARG A 254 -11.24 8.71 14.71
CA ARG A 254 -10.24 7.63 14.56
C ARG A 254 -9.17 7.77 15.61
N GLY A 255 -8.96 6.71 16.38
CA GLY A 255 -7.83 6.58 17.31
C GLY A 255 -6.56 6.16 16.58
N GLN A 256 -5.46 6.84 16.88
CA GLN A 256 -4.13 6.47 16.43
C GLN A 256 -3.09 6.82 17.50
N VAL A 257 -1.90 6.24 17.38
CA VAL A 257 -0.75 6.57 18.22
C VAL A 257 0.31 7.17 17.31
N MET A 258 0.91 8.28 17.70
CA MET A 258 1.97 8.93 16.92
C MET A 258 3.14 9.35 17.80
N SER A 259 4.31 9.57 17.20
CA SER A 259 5.45 10.08 17.98
C SER A 259 5.26 11.53 18.39
N LYS A 260 5.87 11.93 19.51
CA LYS A 260 5.92 13.34 19.94
C LYS A 260 6.43 14.27 18.84
N ASN A 261 7.43 13.85 18.08
CA ASN A 261 8.02 14.65 17.00
C ASN A 261 7.02 14.91 15.86
N GLU A 262 6.29 13.88 15.42
CA GLU A 262 5.27 14.03 14.38
C GLU A 262 4.10 14.89 14.86
N LEU A 263 3.69 14.75 16.12
CA LEU A 263 2.66 15.58 16.73
C LEU A 263 3.07 17.06 16.77
N GLU A 264 4.30 17.35 17.16
CA GLU A 264 4.86 18.71 17.12
C GLU A 264 4.95 19.26 15.68
N GLY A 265 5.19 18.40 14.70
CA GLY A 265 5.06 18.73 13.28
C GLY A 265 3.63 19.17 12.92
N LEU A 266 2.62 18.38 13.29
CA LEU A 266 1.21 18.70 13.03
C LEU A 266 0.76 19.99 13.71
N LYS A 267 1.21 20.25 14.94
CA LYS A 267 0.89 21.51 15.67
C LYS A 267 1.35 22.75 14.89
N LYS A 268 2.43 22.66 14.11
CA LYS A 268 2.95 23.76 13.27
C LYS A 268 2.19 23.93 11.95
N CYS A 269 1.44 22.92 11.51
CA CYS A 269 0.74 22.88 10.22
C CYS A 269 -0.71 23.40 10.29
N ARG A 270 -1.04 24.29 11.24
CA ARG A 270 -2.42 24.79 11.41
C ARG A 270 -2.95 25.44 10.12
N ASN A 271 -4.19 25.13 9.76
CA ASN A 271 -4.88 25.56 8.53
C ASN A 271 -4.26 25.03 7.22
N GLN A 272 -3.31 24.09 7.28
CA GLN A 272 -2.81 23.40 6.10
C GLN A 272 -3.67 22.19 5.72
N PHE A 273 -3.42 21.64 4.54
CA PHE A 273 -4.09 20.45 4.04
C PHE A 273 -3.31 19.18 4.35
N ILE A 274 -4.04 18.14 4.72
CA ILE A 274 -3.53 16.78 4.95
C ILE A 274 -4.22 15.87 3.92
N SER A 275 -3.42 15.22 3.08
CA SER A 275 -3.89 14.16 2.19
C SER A 275 -3.64 12.81 2.86
N VAL A 276 -4.60 11.89 2.72
CA VAL A 276 -4.46 10.50 3.19
C VAL A 276 -4.37 9.58 1.98
N ASN A 277 -3.25 8.87 1.85
CA ASN A 277 -2.96 8.01 0.69
C ASN A 277 -3.53 6.58 0.79
N SER A 278 -4.14 6.26 1.92
CA SER A 278 -4.87 5.02 2.15
C SER A 278 -6.37 5.28 2.29
N PHE A 279 -7.16 4.21 2.31
CA PHE A 279 -8.54 4.29 2.79
C PHE A 279 -8.55 4.66 4.27
N PHE A 280 -9.41 5.60 4.65
CA PHE A 280 -9.44 6.10 6.02
C PHE A 280 -10.69 5.58 6.73
N SER A 281 -10.53 4.48 7.47
CA SER A 281 -11.57 3.94 8.34
C SER A 281 -11.72 4.80 9.59
N THR A 282 -12.95 5.20 9.88
CA THR A 282 -13.34 6.02 11.04
C THR A 282 -14.62 5.47 11.66
N SER A 283 -14.94 5.85 12.89
CA SER A 283 -16.20 5.49 13.55
C SER A 283 -16.98 6.75 13.89
N THR A 284 -18.32 6.67 13.83
CA THR A 284 -19.16 7.74 14.41
C THR A 284 -19.14 7.75 15.94
N SER A 285 -18.58 6.70 16.58
CA SER A 285 -18.49 6.57 18.04
C SER A 285 -17.12 7.00 18.56
N TYR A 286 -17.08 8.08 19.33
CA TYR A 286 -15.87 8.55 20.01
C TYR A 286 -15.29 7.48 20.96
N ARG A 287 -16.16 6.78 21.71
CA ARG A 287 -15.74 5.72 22.64
C ARG A 287 -15.07 4.56 21.93
N GLN A 288 -15.55 4.22 20.74
CA GLN A 288 -14.94 3.16 19.95
C GLN A 288 -13.57 3.58 19.42
N ALA A 289 -13.45 4.82 18.93
CA ALA A 289 -12.15 5.38 18.55
C ALA A 289 -11.14 5.38 19.71
N LEU A 290 -11.58 5.73 20.93
CA LEU A 290 -10.75 5.65 22.14
C LEU A 290 -10.35 4.21 22.51
N SER A 291 -11.23 3.22 22.32
CA SER A 291 -10.93 1.82 22.66
C SER A 291 -9.75 1.23 21.88
N PHE A 292 -9.33 1.90 20.80
CA PHE A 292 -8.15 1.53 20.03
C PHE A 292 -6.83 2.06 20.61
N LEU A 293 -6.86 2.99 21.56
CA LEU A 293 -5.69 3.73 22.08
C LEU A 293 -5.03 3.14 23.33
N ASN A 294 -5.05 1.81 23.49
CA ASN A 294 -4.35 1.18 24.62
C ASN A 294 -2.83 1.24 24.41
N ILE A 295 -2.21 2.33 24.88
CA ILE A 295 -0.76 2.52 24.89
C ILE A 295 -0.19 1.88 26.17
N PRO A 296 0.87 1.06 26.07
CA PRO A 296 1.59 0.54 27.23
C PRO A 296 2.24 1.66 28.06
N ASP A 297 2.23 1.53 29.38
CA ASP A 297 2.79 2.53 30.30
C ASP A 297 4.28 2.86 30.06
N ASP A 298 5.03 1.98 29.39
CA ASP A 298 6.46 2.13 29.09
C ASP A 298 6.75 2.90 27.79
N ALA A 299 5.74 3.30 27.02
CA ALA A 299 5.91 3.99 25.74
C ALA A 299 6.02 5.52 25.90
N THR A 300 7.15 6.00 26.42
CA THR A 300 7.35 7.42 26.77
C THR A 300 7.40 8.41 25.61
N ASP A 301 7.64 7.95 24.38
CA ASP A 301 7.82 8.79 23.19
C ASP A 301 6.58 8.84 22.27
N LEU A 302 5.53 8.11 22.66
CA LEU A 302 4.29 7.98 21.91
C LEU A 302 3.17 8.75 22.60
N GLU A 303 2.31 9.35 21.78
CA GLU A 303 1.17 10.14 22.24
C GLU A 303 -0.12 9.55 21.64
N PRO A 304 -1.16 9.30 22.46
CA PRO A 304 -2.47 8.89 21.98
C PRO A 304 -3.16 10.08 21.32
N ILE A 305 -3.65 9.88 20.10
CA ILE A 305 -4.35 10.89 19.33
C ILE A 305 -5.72 10.41 18.85
N ILE A 306 -6.67 11.33 18.79
CA ILE A 306 -7.96 11.15 18.14
C ILE A 306 -8.08 12.17 17.01
N PHE A 307 -8.27 11.69 15.79
CA PHE A 307 -8.77 12.53 14.71
C PHE A 307 -10.26 12.74 14.91
N GLU A 308 -10.69 14.00 15.05
CA GLU A 308 -12.09 14.41 14.96
C GLU A 308 -12.30 15.05 13.59
N ILE A 309 -13.06 14.39 12.72
CA ILE A 309 -13.26 14.83 11.34
C ILE A 309 -14.71 15.22 11.15
N VAL A 310 -14.92 16.40 10.60
CA VAL A 310 -16.23 16.84 10.14
C VAL A 310 -16.29 16.71 8.62
N ALA A 311 -17.22 15.90 8.13
CA ALA A 311 -17.41 15.62 6.71
C ALA A 311 -18.81 16.04 6.27
N ASP A 312 -18.89 16.88 5.24
CA ASP A 312 -20.15 17.28 4.62
C ASP A 312 -20.27 16.62 3.24
N PRO A 313 -21.30 15.80 2.99
CA PRO A 313 -21.44 15.12 1.70
C PRO A 313 -21.66 16.07 0.53
N LYS A 314 -22.11 17.31 0.77
CA LYS A 314 -22.25 18.33 -0.29
C LYS A 314 -20.90 18.82 -0.83
N MET A 315 -19.84 18.61 -0.06
CA MET A 315 -18.47 18.94 -0.42
C MET A 315 -17.78 17.78 -1.17
N VAL A 316 -18.47 16.66 -1.41
CA VAL A 316 -17.86 15.49 -2.04
C VAL A 316 -17.72 15.74 -3.54
N GLY A 317 -16.47 15.84 -3.99
CA GLY A 317 -16.08 15.78 -5.39
C GLY A 317 -15.88 14.34 -5.85
N THR A 318 -14.69 14.00 -6.34
CA THR A 318 -14.39 12.65 -6.86
C THR A 318 -14.10 11.60 -5.78
N LYS A 319 -13.89 12.02 -4.53
CA LYS A 319 -13.48 11.18 -3.40
C LYS A 319 -14.64 10.96 -2.41
N PRO A 320 -15.43 9.88 -2.57
CA PRO A 320 -16.61 9.61 -1.74
C PRO A 320 -16.24 9.12 -0.34
N PHE A 321 -17.23 9.16 0.55
CA PHE A 321 -17.17 8.49 1.85
C PHE A 321 -18.55 7.97 2.23
N ALA A 322 -18.64 6.82 2.89
CA ALA A 322 -19.93 6.19 3.18
C ALA A 322 -19.97 5.56 4.57
N ASP A 323 -21.19 5.42 5.10
CA ASP A 323 -21.47 4.50 6.19
C ASP A 323 -21.48 3.08 5.64
N ILE A 324 -20.49 2.30 6.06
CA ILE A 324 -20.31 0.92 5.60
C ILE A 324 -20.71 -0.09 6.67
N SER A 325 -21.32 0.33 7.77
CA SER A 325 -21.69 -0.55 8.89
C SER A 325 -22.55 -1.74 8.45
N ARG A 326 -23.46 -1.54 7.48
CA ARG A 326 -24.31 -2.62 6.94
C ARG A 326 -23.63 -3.56 5.96
N HIS A 327 -22.42 -3.20 5.51
CA HIS A 327 -21.64 -3.92 4.51
C HIS A 327 -20.29 -4.39 5.06
N SER A 328 -19.98 -4.07 6.32
CA SER A 328 -18.77 -4.46 7.04
C SER A 328 -18.97 -5.81 7.73
N GLU A 329 -17.87 -6.54 7.92
CA GLU A 329 -17.81 -7.72 8.82
C GLU A 329 -18.12 -7.32 10.27
N PHE A 330 -17.87 -6.05 10.63
CA PHE A 330 -18.05 -5.53 11.99
C PHE A 330 -19.15 -4.44 12.02
N PRO A 331 -20.44 -4.80 11.92
CA PRO A 331 -21.52 -3.82 11.89
C PRO A 331 -21.64 -2.98 13.16
N GLY A 332 -21.11 -3.47 14.28
CA GLY A 332 -21.05 -2.74 15.56
C GLY A 332 -20.02 -1.61 15.59
N GLU A 333 -19.17 -1.47 14.55
CA GLU A 333 -18.13 -0.44 14.49
C GLU A 333 -18.60 0.93 14.00
N SER A 334 -19.86 1.01 13.56
CA SER A 334 -20.47 2.24 13.05
C SER A 334 -19.54 2.98 12.07
N GLU A 335 -18.92 2.17 11.19
CA GLU A 335 -17.76 2.54 10.40
C GLU A 335 -18.15 3.47 9.24
N ILE A 336 -17.46 4.60 9.15
CA ILE A 336 -17.49 5.53 8.03
C ILE A 336 -16.13 5.42 7.33
N LEU A 337 -16.16 5.00 6.06
CA LEU A 337 -14.96 4.80 5.25
C LEU A 337 -14.80 5.93 4.24
N PHE A 338 -13.64 6.61 4.26
CA PHE A 338 -13.27 7.59 3.25
C PHE A 338 -12.43 6.96 2.13
N MET A 339 -12.69 7.36 0.90
CA MET A 339 -11.91 6.95 -0.27
C MET A 339 -10.45 7.42 -0.14
N LEU A 340 -9.53 6.59 -0.63
CA LEU A 340 -8.11 6.96 -0.74
C LEU A 340 -7.92 8.25 -1.54
N GLY A 341 -6.99 9.09 -1.10
CA GLY A 341 -6.75 10.43 -1.64
C GLY A 341 -7.74 11.48 -1.16
N SER A 342 -8.50 11.21 -0.08
CA SER A 342 -9.30 12.23 0.58
C SER A 342 -8.39 13.28 1.23
N ILE A 343 -8.77 14.55 1.09
CA ILE A 343 -8.00 15.69 1.58
C ILE A 343 -8.80 16.39 2.67
N PHE A 344 -8.10 16.77 3.74
CA PHE A 344 -8.68 17.38 4.91
C PHE A 344 -7.93 18.66 5.29
N ARG A 345 -8.64 19.68 5.75
CA ARG A 345 -8.03 20.88 6.34
C ARG A 345 -7.83 20.64 7.83
N LEU A 346 -6.60 20.88 8.32
CA LEU A 346 -6.29 20.83 9.74
C LEU A 346 -6.75 22.12 10.43
N ASN A 347 -7.75 22.03 11.29
CA ASN A 347 -8.34 23.20 11.97
C ASN A 347 -7.56 23.55 13.24
N SER A 348 -7.33 22.56 14.10
CA SER A 348 -6.63 22.70 15.38
C SER A 348 -6.11 21.37 15.91
N VAL A 349 -5.12 21.45 16.79
CA VAL A 349 -4.61 20.34 17.60
C VAL A 349 -4.74 20.78 19.05
N GLU A 350 -5.53 20.06 19.84
CA GLU A 350 -5.89 20.43 21.22
C GLU A 350 -5.65 19.23 22.14
N HIS A 351 -5.28 19.46 23.40
CA HIS A 351 -5.19 18.37 24.38
C HIS A 351 -6.52 18.24 25.13
N ASN A 352 -7.03 17.01 25.27
CA ASN A 352 -8.18 16.70 26.10
C ASN A 352 -7.68 16.07 27.41
N ASP A 353 -7.68 16.87 28.48
CA ASP A 353 -7.21 16.44 29.80
C ASP A 353 -8.07 15.35 30.44
N ASN A 354 -9.36 15.22 30.07
CA ASN A 354 -10.23 14.20 30.68
C ASN A 354 -9.85 12.79 30.22
N ASP A 355 -9.59 12.65 28.93
CA ASP A 355 -9.26 11.37 28.31
C ASP A 355 -7.73 11.17 28.16
N GLN A 356 -6.93 12.19 28.50
CA GLN A 356 -5.47 12.21 28.33
C GLN A 356 -5.04 11.91 26.89
N VAL A 357 -5.72 12.53 25.92
CA VAL A 357 -5.45 12.35 24.48
C VAL A 357 -5.37 13.69 23.76
N TRP A 358 -4.58 13.73 22.67
CA TRP A 358 -4.57 14.85 21.75
C TRP A 358 -5.70 14.71 20.72
N VAL A 359 -6.52 15.74 20.57
CA VAL A 359 -7.61 15.80 19.58
C VAL A 359 -7.17 16.66 18.40
N ILE A 360 -7.06 16.04 17.23
CA ILE A 360 -6.73 16.66 15.96
C ILE A 360 -8.03 16.91 15.20
N LYS A 361 -8.47 18.17 15.14
CA LYS A 361 -9.73 18.55 14.49
C LYS A 361 -9.50 18.87 13.02
N MET A 362 -10.23 18.19 12.16
CA MET A 362 -10.10 18.30 10.71
C MET A 362 -11.47 18.44 10.02
N THR A 363 -11.46 19.04 8.84
CA THR A 363 -12.65 19.16 7.98
C THR A 363 -12.36 18.54 6.62
N LEU A 364 -13.26 17.71 6.09
CA LEU A 364 -13.14 17.21 4.72
C LEU A 364 -13.23 18.37 3.72
N CYS A 365 -12.29 18.41 2.77
CA CYS A 365 -12.23 19.42 1.72
C CYS A 365 -12.82 18.90 0.41
N SER A 366 -13.38 19.82 -0.37
CA SER A 366 -13.77 19.56 -1.77
C SER A 366 -12.70 20.07 -2.72
N GLU A 367 -12.58 19.47 -3.91
CA GLU A 367 -11.77 20.01 -5.02
C GLU A 367 -12.20 21.43 -5.47
N ASN A 368 -13.40 21.87 -5.10
CA ASN A 368 -13.94 23.21 -5.36
C ASN A 368 -13.56 24.24 -4.28
N ASP A 369 -12.85 23.83 -3.22
CA ASP A 369 -12.28 24.76 -2.24
C ASP A 369 -11.23 25.61 -2.95
N SER A 370 -11.41 26.93 -2.95
CA SER A 370 -10.54 27.86 -3.71
C SER A 370 -9.08 27.74 -3.32
N ASP A 371 -8.80 27.49 -2.04
CA ASP A 371 -7.45 27.35 -1.53
C ASP A 371 -6.84 26.03 -2.03
N LEU A 372 -7.62 24.94 -1.99
CA LEU A 372 -7.18 23.63 -2.46
C LEU A 372 -7.02 23.60 -3.98
N LYS A 373 -7.91 24.27 -4.73
CA LYS A 373 -7.86 24.34 -6.18
C LYS A 373 -6.56 24.99 -6.66
N ASN A 374 -6.12 26.06 -6.00
CA ASN A 374 -4.85 26.71 -6.33
C ASN A 374 -3.66 25.76 -6.05
N VAL A 375 -3.65 25.09 -4.90
CA VAL A 375 -2.62 24.09 -4.58
C VAL A 375 -2.60 22.94 -5.61
N LEU A 376 -3.77 22.43 -6.00
CA LEU A 376 -3.87 21.36 -7.00
C LEU A 376 -3.48 21.81 -8.41
N LEU A 377 -3.73 23.06 -8.78
CA LEU A 377 -3.32 23.64 -10.07
C LEU A 377 -1.79 23.77 -10.14
N ASP A 378 -1.17 24.32 -9.09
CA ASP A 378 0.29 24.45 -8.98
C ASP A 378 0.99 23.07 -9.08
N MET A 379 0.35 22.01 -8.56
CA MET A 379 0.86 20.64 -8.65
C MET A 379 0.61 19.98 -10.01
N LYS A 380 -0.51 20.30 -10.68
CA LYS A 380 -0.85 19.78 -12.02
C LYS A 380 0.04 20.35 -13.12
N GLU A 381 0.51 21.59 -12.98
CA GLU A 381 1.46 22.18 -13.95
C GLU A 381 2.82 21.45 -13.97
N GLN A 382 3.11 20.59 -12.99
CA GLN A 382 4.32 19.78 -12.93
C GLN A 382 4.14 18.34 -13.46
N VAL A 383 2.91 17.90 -13.76
CA VAL A 383 2.61 16.54 -14.22
C VAL A 383 1.66 16.61 -15.41
N GLU A 384 2.18 16.41 -16.62
CA GLU A 384 1.35 16.26 -17.81
C GLU A 384 0.36 15.10 -17.61
N SER A 385 -0.91 15.43 -17.37
CA SER A 385 -1.95 14.46 -17.05
C SER A 385 -2.51 13.84 -18.33
N GLU A 386 -2.00 12.67 -18.70
CA GLU A 386 -2.75 11.72 -19.51
C GLU A 386 -3.31 10.62 -18.58
N GLU A 387 -4.53 10.17 -18.86
CA GLU A 387 -5.17 9.05 -18.16
C GLU A 387 -4.21 7.87 -18.00
N ILE A 388 -4.20 7.23 -16.82
CA ILE A 388 -3.34 6.07 -16.54
C ILE A 388 -3.83 4.87 -17.36
N ASN A 389 -3.34 4.75 -18.58
CA ASN A 389 -3.46 3.55 -19.41
C ASN A 389 -2.18 2.69 -19.27
N LEU A 390 -2.19 1.47 -19.82
CA LEU A 390 -1.04 0.56 -19.76
C LEU A 390 0.25 1.17 -20.34
N TYR A 391 0.12 2.10 -21.30
CA TYR A 391 1.25 2.81 -21.88
C TYR A 391 1.85 3.82 -20.91
N THR A 392 1.04 4.70 -20.31
CA THR A 392 1.47 5.65 -19.27
C THR A 392 2.09 4.93 -18.09
N LEU A 393 1.50 3.80 -17.68
CA LEU A 393 2.04 2.94 -16.62
C LEU A 393 3.39 2.33 -17.01
N GLY A 394 3.51 1.80 -18.23
CA GLY A 394 4.77 1.26 -18.77
C GLY A 394 5.89 2.30 -18.77
N LYS A 395 5.59 3.55 -19.18
CA LYS A 395 6.53 4.68 -19.13
C LYS A 395 6.90 5.07 -17.70
N LEU A 396 5.94 5.07 -16.78
CA LEU A 396 6.17 5.41 -15.37
C LEU A 396 7.14 4.42 -14.71
N VAL A 397 6.86 3.10 -14.82
CA VAL A 397 7.73 2.09 -14.22
C VAL A 397 9.08 2.00 -14.94
N TRP A 398 9.14 2.33 -16.24
CA TRP A 398 10.39 2.49 -16.96
C TRP A 398 11.24 3.62 -16.38
N ASN A 399 10.66 4.81 -16.16
CA ASN A 399 11.37 5.94 -15.55
C ASN A 399 11.89 5.62 -14.13
N MET A 400 11.27 4.66 -13.44
CA MET A 400 11.70 4.14 -12.15
C MET A 400 12.80 3.06 -12.24
N GLY A 401 13.28 2.73 -13.44
CA GLY A 401 14.30 1.71 -13.67
C GLY A 401 13.80 0.26 -13.60
N ARG A 402 12.48 0.04 -13.54
CA ARG A 402 11.85 -1.29 -13.51
C ARG A 402 11.57 -1.80 -14.92
N PHE A 403 12.64 -2.18 -15.61
CA PHE A 403 12.59 -2.50 -17.04
C PHE A 403 11.77 -3.77 -17.36
N ASP A 404 11.74 -4.74 -16.46
CA ASP A 404 10.96 -5.98 -16.56
C ASP A 404 9.45 -5.70 -16.60
N LEU A 405 8.97 -4.87 -15.67
CA LEU A 405 7.58 -4.44 -15.60
C LEU A 405 7.23 -3.49 -16.76
N ALA A 406 8.15 -2.60 -17.14
CA ALA A 406 7.98 -1.70 -18.28
C ALA A 406 7.75 -2.49 -19.58
N GLU A 407 8.62 -3.46 -19.86
CA GLU A 407 8.49 -4.33 -21.03
C GLU A 407 7.15 -5.08 -21.01
N LYS A 408 6.75 -5.60 -19.84
CA LYS A 408 5.47 -6.31 -19.68
C LYS A 408 4.27 -5.42 -20.02
N TYR A 409 4.19 -4.22 -19.44
CA TYR A 409 3.04 -3.32 -19.64
C TYR A 409 2.97 -2.77 -21.05
N LEU A 410 4.10 -2.39 -21.64
CA LEU A 410 4.15 -1.94 -23.03
C LEU A 410 3.73 -3.08 -23.98
N ASN A 411 4.19 -4.32 -23.75
CA ASN A 411 3.72 -5.47 -24.54
C ASN A 411 2.23 -5.77 -24.35
N ALA A 412 1.70 -5.63 -23.14
CA ALA A 412 0.27 -5.81 -22.89
C ALA A 412 -0.57 -4.76 -23.62
N PHE A 413 -0.11 -3.50 -23.65
CA PHE A 413 -0.76 -2.43 -24.41
C PHE A 413 -0.67 -2.66 -25.92
N LEU A 414 0.50 -3.09 -26.42
CA LEU A 414 0.71 -3.42 -27.83
C LEU A 414 -0.30 -4.45 -28.33
N LYS A 415 -0.64 -5.47 -27.51
CA LYS A 415 -1.64 -6.49 -27.86
C LYS A 415 -3.08 -5.95 -27.95
N GLN A 416 -3.37 -4.79 -27.35
CA GLN A 416 -4.69 -4.16 -27.37
C GLN A 416 -4.89 -3.24 -28.57
N LEU A 417 -3.80 -2.85 -29.24
CA LEU A 417 -3.86 -1.93 -30.37
C LEU A 417 -4.11 -2.67 -31.69
N PRO A 418 -4.91 -2.09 -32.61
CA PRO A 418 -4.97 -2.54 -33.99
C PRO A 418 -3.59 -2.48 -34.65
N THR A 419 -3.28 -3.42 -35.54
CA THR A 419 -1.97 -3.56 -36.19
C THR A 419 -1.50 -2.30 -36.95
N ASN A 420 -2.42 -1.41 -37.35
CA ASN A 420 -2.12 -0.17 -38.09
C ASN A 420 -2.17 1.09 -37.23
N ASP A 421 -2.36 0.97 -35.92
CA ASP A 421 -2.45 2.13 -35.03
C ASP A 421 -1.11 2.91 -35.01
N PRO A 422 -1.11 4.25 -35.20
CA PRO A 422 0.10 5.07 -35.18
C PRO A 422 0.96 4.88 -33.93
N LEU A 423 0.36 4.53 -32.78
CA LEU A 423 1.05 4.30 -31.52
C LEU A 423 1.88 3.01 -31.53
N VAL A 424 1.58 2.03 -32.37
CA VAL A 424 2.34 0.76 -32.47
C VAL A 424 3.81 1.02 -32.79
N GLY A 425 4.08 1.94 -33.72
CA GLY A 425 5.45 2.33 -34.07
C GLY A 425 6.20 2.92 -32.88
N LYS A 426 5.55 3.83 -32.13
CA LYS A 426 6.09 4.43 -30.91
C LYS A 426 6.34 3.38 -29.83
N LEU A 427 5.44 2.40 -29.67
CA LEU A 427 5.61 1.31 -28.72
C LEU A 427 6.79 0.40 -29.04
N TYR A 428 7.05 0.09 -30.32
CA TYR A 428 8.24 -0.67 -30.69
C TYR A 428 9.53 0.09 -30.37
N GLU A 429 9.54 1.41 -30.56
CA GLU A 429 10.67 2.27 -30.17
C GLU A 429 10.85 2.31 -28.64
N ASP A 430 9.77 2.48 -27.88
CA ASP A 430 9.81 2.44 -26.42
C ASP A 430 10.28 1.07 -25.91
N LEU A 431 9.80 -0.06 -26.46
CA LEU A 431 10.25 -1.42 -26.11
C LEU A 431 11.72 -1.65 -26.46
N THR A 432 12.20 -1.13 -27.58
CA THR A 432 13.62 -1.16 -27.97
C THR A 432 14.48 -0.48 -26.90
N ASN A 433 14.05 0.70 -26.45
CA ASN A 433 14.79 1.48 -25.46
C ASN A 433 14.76 0.80 -24.09
N VAL A 434 13.61 0.29 -23.65
CA VAL A 434 13.47 -0.45 -22.39
C VAL A 434 14.39 -1.68 -22.37
N THR A 435 14.34 -2.52 -23.42
CA THR A 435 15.16 -3.75 -23.49
C THR A 435 16.64 -3.45 -23.62
N SER A 436 17.01 -2.40 -24.36
CA SER A 436 18.40 -1.94 -24.43
C SER A 436 18.93 -1.46 -23.08
N GLN A 437 18.12 -0.70 -22.32
CA GLN A 437 18.50 -0.22 -20.99
C GLN A 437 18.52 -1.35 -19.94
N ALA A 438 17.69 -2.38 -20.13
CA ALA A 438 17.73 -3.61 -19.34
C ALA A 438 18.97 -4.49 -19.61
N GLY A 439 19.74 -4.20 -20.67
CA GLY A 439 20.88 -5.01 -21.12
C GLY A 439 20.51 -6.21 -21.99
N ASP A 440 19.24 -6.35 -22.41
CA ASP A 440 18.76 -7.40 -23.30
C ASP A 440 18.85 -6.91 -24.77
N TYR A 441 20.06 -6.90 -25.30
CA TYR A 441 20.35 -6.37 -26.64
C TYR A 441 19.69 -7.19 -27.76
N ASP A 442 19.53 -8.51 -27.57
CA ASP A 442 18.90 -9.38 -28.57
C ASP A 442 17.43 -9.02 -28.76
N LYS A 443 16.67 -8.83 -27.67
CA LYS A 443 15.29 -8.34 -27.77
C LYS A 443 15.21 -6.92 -28.31
N SER A 444 16.15 -6.05 -27.93
CA SER A 444 16.22 -4.68 -28.45
C SER A 444 16.35 -4.64 -29.98
N VAL A 445 17.21 -5.49 -30.55
CA VAL A 445 17.35 -5.61 -32.01
C VAL A 445 16.05 -6.11 -32.65
N GLN A 446 15.37 -7.10 -32.04
CA GLN A 446 14.09 -7.60 -32.54
C GLN A 446 13.00 -6.52 -32.55
N TRP A 447 12.87 -5.75 -31.48
CA TRP A 447 11.90 -4.65 -31.40
C TRP A 447 12.23 -3.53 -32.38
N ARG A 448 13.51 -3.20 -32.55
CA ARG A 448 13.97 -2.21 -33.53
C ARG A 448 13.65 -2.64 -34.96
N GLN A 449 13.82 -3.92 -35.27
CA GLN A 449 13.46 -4.47 -36.59
C GLN A 449 11.95 -4.31 -36.85
N LYS A 450 11.10 -4.64 -35.87
CA LYS A 450 9.65 -4.45 -35.97
C LYS A 450 9.26 -2.96 -36.14
N ALA A 451 9.93 -2.04 -35.44
CA ALA A 451 9.72 -0.60 -35.62
C ALA A 451 10.01 -0.15 -37.06
N LEU A 452 11.12 -0.62 -37.63
CA LEU A 452 11.52 -0.32 -39.01
C LEU A 452 10.55 -0.90 -40.05
N GLU A 453 10.10 -2.13 -39.84
CA GLU A 453 9.10 -2.79 -40.70
C GLU A 453 7.75 -2.09 -40.67
N PHE A 454 7.30 -1.67 -39.48
CA PHE A 454 6.08 -0.88 -39.31
C PHE A 454 6.19 0.45 -40.06
N LYS A 455 7.30 1.19 -39.89
CA LYS A 455 7.53 2.46 -40.57
C LYS A 455 7.50 2.32 -42.10
N LYS A 456 8.15 1.26 -42.63
CA LYS A 456 8.14 0.95 -44.09
C LYS A 456 6.75 0.61 -44.60
N SER A 457 5.98 -0.18 -43.85
CA SER A 457 4.62 -0.59 -44.25
C SER A 457 3.64 0.59 -44.21
N ASN A 458 3.74 1.46 -43.21
CA ASN A 458 2.88 2.63 -43.10
C ASN A 458 3.19 3.69 -44.17
N GLN A 459 4.47 3.88 -44.54
CA GLN A 459 4.86 4.73 -45.68
C GLN A 459 4.29 4.23 -47.02
N LYS A 460 4.22 2.91 -47.22
CA LYS A 460 3.57 2.31 -48.41
C LYS A 460 2.05 2.53 -48.41
N LEU A 461 1.38 2.42 -47.26
CA LEU A 461 -0.06 2.69 -47.14
C LEU A 461 -0.42 4.15 -47.44
N VAL A 462 0.39 5.10 -46.94
CA VAL A 462 0.24 6.53 -47.25
C VAL A 462 0.43 6.81 -48.74
N SER A 463 1.43 6.19 -49.38
CA SER A 463 1.65 6.37 -50.83
C SER A 463 0.54 5.74 -51.69
N LEU A 464 0.02 4.57 -51.30
CA LEU A 464 -1.14 3.93 -51.93
C LEU A 464 -2.42 4.76 -51.78
N SER A 465 -2.71 5.31 -50.60
CA SER A 465 -3.89 6.18 -50.39
C SER A 465 -3.82 7.48 -51.20
N THR A 466 -2.62 8.03 -51.36
CA THR A 466 -2.37 9.24 -52.16
C THR A 466 -2.53 8.95 -53.66
N ASN A 467 -2.08 7.77 -54.12
CA ASN A 467 -2.25 7.32 -55.49
C ASN A 467 -3.71 6.99 -55.83
N ILE A 468 -4.47 6.41 -54.90
CA ILE A 468 -5.91 6.15 -55.07
C ILE A 468 -6.69 7.48 -55.15
N LYS A 469 -6.40 8.44 -54.26
CA LYS A 469 -7.00 9.79 -54.34
C LYS A 469 -6.68 10.51 -55.66
N LYS A 470 -5.44 10.38 -56.17
CA LYS A 470 -5.07 10.88 -57.49
C LYS A 470 -5.79 10.16 -58.63
N SER A 471 -5.93 8.83 -58.57
CA SER A 471 -6.64 8.04 -59.59
C SER A 471 -8.14 8.36 -59.63
N ILE A 472 -8.79 8.54 -58.47
CA ILE A 472 -10.18 8.98 -58.38
C ILE A 472 -10.33 10.40 -58.96
N ALA A 473 -9.41 11.32 -58.64
CA ALA A 473 -9.42 12.67 -59.21
C ALA A 473 -9.24 12.66 -60.74
N ILE A 474 -8.37 11.80 -61.29
CA ILE A 474 -8.14 11.66 -62.73
C ILE A 474 -9.36 11.04 -63.44
N ASN A 475 -10.01 10.01 -62.86
CA ASN A 475 -11.22 9.42 -63.43
C ASN A 475 -12.44 10.35 -63.37
N THR A 476 -12.49 11.28 -62.41
CA THR A 476 -13.55 12.30 -62.34
C THR A 476 -13.39 13.37 -63.42
N ILE A 477 -12.16 13.64 -63.87
CA ILE A 477 -11.85 14.59 -64.95
C ILE A 477 -12.09 13.95 -66.34
N SER A 478 -11.90 12.63 -66.49
CA SER A 478 -12.15 11.93 -67.76
C SER A 478 -13.64 11.66 -68.07
N PHE A 479 -14.54 11.76 -67.08
CA PHE A 479 -16.00 11.62 -67.28
C PHE A 479 -16.70 12.96 -67.56
N ALA A 480 -15.96 14.08 -67.57
CA ALA A 480 -16.47 15.43 -67.77
C ALA A 480 -15.93 16.12 -69.03
N ALA A 481 -15.37 15.35 -69.99
CA ALA A 481 -14.91 15.82 -71.29
C ALA A 481 -15.77 15.27 -72.43
#